data_AF-R5BPI0-F1
#
_entry.id   AF-R5BPI0-F1
#
_cell.length_a   1.000
_cell.length_b   1.000
_cell.length_c   1.000
_cell.angle_alpha   90.00
_cell.angle_beta   90.00
_cell.angle_gamma   90.00
#
_symmetry.space_group_name_H-M   'P 1'
#
loop_
_entity.id
_entity.type
_entity.pdbx_description
1 polymer ?
#
loop_
_entity_poly.entity_id
_entity_poly.type
_entity_poly.pdbx_seq_one_letter_code
_entity_poly.pdbx_strand_id
1 'polypeptide(L)'
;MKKILDYILHPEKGIVYLNNNTFLGKIFSDEFYLKNLYKLRAGKKLDLSHPTELNAKFQWYKLKYRNPLMTKCADKVRVREYVKECGFAYLLNEQYVVCDSVEDINFNKLPDVFYIKCNHSSGANMLIKKSELTNEKKIELKEYFEKALNKNYYIQNREWAYKDISPQIICERYLKSETPLVDLNFFCFNGKFKMLYYNIGLADDLGRHSVGHRAILDQNLNIIDNAYTQMERLVREKVSLPSNIQELINCAETLSKPFPHARVDFFITSEGTYFGEITFYSASGFMYLKPGELYDELGKCFVI
;
A
#
# COMPACT_ATOMS: atom_id res chain seq x y z
N MET A 1 -29.74 19.67 5.31
CA MET A 1 -29.73 20.71 4.25
C MET A 1 -28.33 21.08 3.76
N LYS A 2 -27.37 21.52 4.59
CA LYS A 2 -26.01 21.93 4.13
C LYS A 2 -25.26 20.88 3.29
N LYS A 3 -25.25 19.60 3.68
CA LYS A 3 -24.60 18.51 2.90
C LYS A 3 -25.25 18.26 1.53
N ILE A 4 -26.57 18.39 1.45
CA ILE A 4 -27.30 18.16 0.20
C ILE A 4 -27.01 19.29 -0.79
N LEU A 5 -26.98 20.54 -0.31
CA LEU A 5 -26.59 21.69 -1.12
C LEU A 5 -25.14 21.59 -1.61
N ASP A 6 -24.22 21.12 -0.76
CA ASP A 6 -22.82 20.87 -1.14
C ASP A 6 -22.70 19.81 -2.25
N TYR A 7 -23.52 18.75 -2.21
CA TYR A 7 -23.54 17.74 -3.28
C TYR A 7 -24.20 18.22 -4.58
N ILE A 8 -25.12 19.18 -4.51
CA ILE A 8 -25.70 19.81 -5.70
C ILE A 8 -24.67 20.72 -6.38
N LEU A 9 -23.91 21.48 -5.58
CA LEU A 9 -22.86 22.37 -6.07
C LEU A 9 -21.59 21.62 -6.48
N HIS A 10 -21.31 20.49 -5.84
CA HIS A 10 -20.14 19.62 -6.07
C HIS A 10 -20.58 18.15 -6.23
N PRO A 11 -21.18 17.79 -7.38
CA PRO A 11 -21.74 16.45 -7.62
C PRO A 11 -20.70 15.34 -7.46
N GLU A 12 -19.43 15.63 -7.73
CA GLU A 12 -18.33 14.70 -7.48
C GLU A 12 -18.24 14.24 -6.00
N LYS A 13 -18.56 15.09 -5.03
CA LYS A 13 -18.56 14.72 -3.60
C LYS A 13 -19.70 13.74 -3.28
N GLY A 14 -20.88 13.98 -3.87
CA GLY A 14 -22.02 13.08 -3.74
C GLY A 14 -21.72 11.69 -4.31
N ILE A 15 -21.12 11.63 -5.50
CA ILE A 15 -20.73 10.36 -6.16
C ILE A 15 -19.73 9.58 -5.30
N VAL A 16 -18.69 10.22 -4.77
CA VAL A 16 -17.69 9.57 -3.91
C VAL A 16 -18.30 9.11 -2.59
N TYR A 17 -19.17 9.92 -1.99
CA TYR A 17 -19.90 9.55 -0.78
C TYR A 17 -20.78 8.32 -0.98
N LEU A 18 -21.59 8.31 -2.04
CA LEU A 18 -22.47 7.19 -2.39
C LEU A 18 -21.66 5.91 -2.64
N ASN A 19 -20.52 6.01 -3.33
CA ASN A 19 -19.65 4.86 -3.59
C ASN A 19 -19.16 4.16 -2.32
N ASN A 20 -18.74 4.96 -1.32
CA ASN A 20 -18.06 4.42 -0.14
C ASN A 20 -19.03 4.04 0.98
N ASN A 21 -20.27 4.51 0.95
CA ASN A 21 -21.20 4.39 2.09
C ASN A 21 -22.53 3.73 1.74
N THR A 22 -22.74 3.31 0.49
CA THR A 22 -24.00 2.68 0.08
C THR A 22 -23.74 1.50 -0.85
N PHE A 23 -24.70 0.58 -0.97
CA PHE A 23 -24.64 -0.50 -1.95
C PHE A 23 -24.58 0.02 -3.41
N LEU A 24 -24.92 1.30 -3.61
CA LEU A 24 -24.95 1.99 -4.90
C LEU A 24 -23.55 2.23 -5.48
N GLY A 25 -22.45 2.00 -4.74
CA GLY A 25 -21.09 2.14 -5.27
C GLY A 25 -20.77 1.23 -6.45
N LYS A 26 -21.58 0.20 -6.69
CA LYS A 26 -21.50 -0.67 -7.87
C LYS A 26 -22.30 -0.17 -9.08
N ILE A 27 -23.05 0.93 -8.97
CA ILE A 27 -23.91 1.43 -10.06
C ILE A 27 -23.10 2.25 -11.07
N PHE A 28 -22.06 2.94 -10.61
CA PHE A 28 -21.20 3.72 -11.50
C PHE A 28 -20.16 2.84 -12.19
N SER A 29 -20.00 3.02 -13.50
CA SER A 29 -18.87 2.45 -14.21
C SER A 29 -17.56 2.96 -13.60
N ASP A 30 -16.52 2.11 -13.60
CA ASP A 30 -15.22 2.46 -13.02
C ASP A 30 -14.65 3.75 -13.60
N GLU A 31 -14.80 3.93 -14.91
CA GLU A 31 -14.34 5.11 -15.62
C GLU A 31 -15.07 6.37 -15.17
N PHE A 32 -16.40 6.32 -15.05
CA PHE A 32 -17.19 7.45 -14.56
C PHE A 32 -16.81 7.80 -13.13
N TYR A 33 -16.68 6.79 -12.27
CA TYR A 33 -16.29 6.99 -10.87
C TYR A 33 -14.91 7.64 -10.77
N LEU A 34 -13.89 7.10 -11.46
CA LEU A 34 -12.53 7.63 -11.40
C LEU A 34 -12.40 9.03 -12.00
N LYS A 35 -13.15 9.36 -13.08
CA LYS A 35 -13.18 10.73 -13.63
C LYS A 35 -13.68 11.74 -12.59
N ASN A 36 -14.72 11.39 -11.83
CA ASN A 36 -15.27 12.26 -10.78
C ASN A 36 -14.36 12.32 -9.54
N LEU A 37 -13.83 11.17 -9.09
CA LEU A 37 -12.86 11.12 -7.99
C LEU A 37 -11.60 11.95 -8.30
N TYR A 38 -11.11 11.86 -9.54
CA TYR A 38 -9.94 12.62 -9.98
C TYR A 38 -10.24 14.13 -10.04
N LYS A 39 -11.39 14.53 -10.57
CA LYS A 39 -11.83 15.94 -10.53
C LYS A 39 -11.90 16.47 -9.09
N LEU A 40 -12.44 15.69 -8.16
CA LEU A 40 -12.54 16.06 -6.75
C LEU A 40 -11.16 16.20 -6.08
N ARG A 41 -10.26 15.24 -6.28
CA ARG A 41 -8.97 15.18 -5.55
C ARG A 41 -7.85 15.97 -6.21
N ALA A 42 -7.82 16.04 -7.54
CA ALA A 42 -6.78 16.72 -8.32
C ALA A 42 -7.22 18.09 -8.85
N GLY A 43 -8.50 18.46 -8.70
CA GLY A 43 -9.02 19.76 -9.13
C GLY A 43 -9.16 19.94 -10.64
N LYS A 44 -9.00 18.87 -11.45
CA LYS A 44 -9.07 18.92 -12.92
C LYS A 44 -9.65 17.65 -13.53
N LYS A 45 -10.05 17.72 -14.80
CA LYS A 45 -10.62 16.57 -15.52
C LYS A 45 -9.53 15.53 -15.80
N LEU A 46 -9.88 14.26 -15.66
CA LEU A 46 -9.02 13.14 -16.04
C LEU A 46 -9.12 12.89 -17.54
N ASP A 47 -8.00 13.04 -18.25
CA ASP A 47 -7.85 12.60 -19.64
C ASP A 47 -7.29 11.17 -19.67
N LEU A 48 -8.12 10.24 -20.15
CA LEU A 48 -7.74 8.83 -20.32
C LEU A 48 -7.32 8.50 -21.76
N SER A 49 -7.53 9.41 -22.70
CA SER A 49 -7.14 9.20 -24.09
C SER A 49 -5.63 9.34 -24.26
N HIS A 50 -5.04 10.35 -23.60
CA HIS A 50 -3.61 10.66 -23.66
C HIS A 50 -3.09 11.10 -22.28
N PRO A 51 -3.00 10.20 -21.29
CA PRO A 51 -2.54 10.57 -19.96
C PRO A 51 -1.04 10.90 -19.98
N THR A 52 -0.68 12.17 -19.79
CA THR A 52 0.72 12.62 -19.76
C THR A 52 1.28 12.66 -18.35
N GLU A 53 0.46 13.05 -17.38
CA GLU A 53 0.88 13.22 -15.99
C GLU A 53 0.86 11.94 -15.17
N LEU A 54 1.80 11.81 -14.22
CA LEU A 54 1.97 10.62 -13.38
C LEU A 54 0.65 10.14 -12.73
N ASN A 55 -0.09 11.01 -12.04
CA ASN A 55 -1.33 10.62 -11.38
C ASN A 55 -2.43 10.23 -12.39
N ALA A 56 -2.49 10.86 -13.57
CA ALA A 56 -3.43 10.48 -14.62
C ALA A 56 -3.09 9.09 -15.19
N LYS A 57 -1.80 8.82 -15.40
CA LYS A 57 -1.28 7.50 -15.82
C LYS A 57 -1.63 6.41 -14.82
N PHE A 58 -1.55 6.67 -13.52
CA PHE A 58 -2.05 5.72 -12.51
C PHE A 58 -3.55 5.43 -12.63
N GLN A 59 -4.39 6.44 -12.90
CA GLN A 59 -5.82 6.18 -13.09
C GLN A 59 -6.08 5.39 -14.38
N TRP A 60 -5.32 5.65 -15.45
CA TRP A 60 -5.35 4.81 -16.64
C TRP A 60 -4.94 3.37 -16.32
N TYR A 61 -3.87 3.20 -15.54
CA TYR A 61 -3.32 1.90 -15.13
C TYR A 61 -4.36 1.07 -14.37
N LYS A 62 -5.14 1.70 -13.49
CA LYS A 62 -6.29 1.07 -12.82
C LYS A 62 -7.37 0.59 -13.79
N LEU A 63 -7.61 1.30 -14.91
CA LEU A 63 -8.73 1.01 -15.82
C LEU A 63 -8.38 0.11 -17.00
N LYS A 64 -7.15 0.16 -17.50
CA LYS A 64 -6.80 -0.41 -18.81
C LYS A 64 -5.75 -1.51 -18.74
N TYR A 65 -4.80 -1.45 -17.80
CA TYR A 65 -3.77 -2.49 -17.68
C TYR A 65 -4.28 -3.65 -16.83
N ARG A 66 -4.20 -4.87 -17.39
CA ARG A 66 -4.78 -6.09 -16.79
C ARG A 66 -3.75 -7.22 -16.87
N ASN A 67 -2.91 -7.31 -15.84
CA ASN A 67 -1.97 -8.41 -15.69
C ASN A 67 -2.36 -9.24 -14.44
N PRO A 68 -2.81 -10.50 -14.60
CA PRO A 68 -3.19 -11.37 -13.47
C PRO A 68 -2.10 -11.53 -12.39
N LEU A 69 -0.82 -11.39 -12.76
CA LEU A 69 0.28 -11.41 -11.80
C LEU A 69 0.17 -10.27 -10.78
N MET A 70 -0.42 -9.12 -11.14
CA MET A 70 -0.66 -8.03 -10.19
C MET A 70 -1.57 -8.47 -9.04
N THR A 71 -2.60 -9.27 -9.33
CA THR A 71 -3.49 -9.80 -8.27
C THR A 71 -2.75 -10.80 -7.39
N LYS A 72 -1.92 -11.69 -7.96
CA LYS A 72 -1.05 -12.58 -7.16
C LYS A 72 -0.11 -11.77 -6.25
N CYS A 73 0.47 -10.68 -6.77
CA CYS A 73 1.43 -9.85 -6.03
C CYS A 73 0.80 -8.90 -5.02
N ALA A 74 -0.45 -8.46 -5.23
CA ALA A 74 -1.18 -7.62 -4.29
C ALA A 74 -1.74 -8.41 -3.10
N ASP A 75 -1.97 -9.72 -3.27
CA ASP A 75 -2.36 -10.65 -2.21
C ASP A 75 -1.17 -11.00 -1.31
N LYS A 76 -1.21 -10.57 -0.05
CA LYS A 76 -0.12 -10.78 0.93
C LYS A 76 0.19 -12.25 1.22
N VAL A 77 -0.72 -13.19 0.91
CA VAL A 77 -0.44 -14.63 1.00
C VAL A 77 0.27 -15.09 -0.27
N ARG A 78 -0.34 -14.85 -1.44
CA ARG A 78 0.11 -15.42 -2.72
C ARG A 78 1.37 -14.76 -3.28
N VAL A 79 1.65 -13.50 -2.93
CA VAL A 79 2.87 -12.81 -3.35
C VAL A 79 4.14 -13.53 -2.88
N ARG A 80 4.06 -14.25 -1.75
CA ARG A 80 5.19 -14.98 -1.18
C ARG A 80 5.72 -16.05 -2.13
N GLU A 81 4.86 -16.69 -2.91
CA GLU A 81 5.28 -17.65 -3.96
C GLU A 81 6.06 -16.94 -5.07
N TYR A 82 5.58 -15.80 -5.54
CA TYR A 82 6.28 -15.01 -6.55
C TYR A 82 7.66 -14.54 -6.07
N VAL A 83 7.75 -14.06 -4.82
CA VAL A 83 9.03 -13.66 -4.20
C VAL A 83 10.00 -14.85 -4.12
N LYS A 84 9.50 -16.06 -3.80
CA LYS A 84 10.31 -17.29 -3.79
C LYS A 84 10.77 -17.69 -5.20
N GLU A 85 9.86 -17.66 -6.18
CA GLU A 85 10.14 -17.95 -7.60
C GLU A 85 11.24 -17.02 -8.15
N CYS A 86 11.28 -15.77 -7.69
CA CYS A 86 12.33 -14.81 -8.03
C CYS A 86 13.64 -14.99 -7.24
N GLY A 87 13.73 -15.96 -6.32
CA GLY A 87 14.95 -16.26 -5.57
C GLY A 87 15.12 -15.48 -4.26
N PHE A 88 14.10 -14.75 -3.80
CA PHE A 88 14.18 -13.86 -2.63
C PHE A 88 13.44 -14.39 -1.40
N ALA A 89 13.33 -15.72 -1.28
CA ALA A 89 12.62 -16.39 -0.19
C ALA A 89 13.14 -15.98 1.21
N TYR A 90 14.44 -15.69 1.32
CA TYR A 90 15.11 -15.29 2.56
C TYR A 90 14.66 -13.92 3.10
N LEU A 91 14.03 -13.08 2.28
CA LEU A 91 13.46 -11.80 2.70
C LEU A 91 12.06 -11.95 3.29
N LEU A 92 11.42 -13.13 3.20
CA LEU A 92 10.05 -13.30 3.66
C LEU A 92 9.98 -13.35 5.19
N ASN A 93 9.14 -12.50 5.79
CA ASN A 93 8.81 -12.62 7.19
C ASN A 93 8.08 -13.95 7.48
N GLU A 94 8.20 -14.44 8.70
CA GLU A 94 7.58 -15.69 9.15
C GLU A 94 6.07 -15.53 9.30
N GLN A 95 5.32 -16.45 8.70
CA GLN A 95 3.86 -16.50 8.73
C GLN A 95 3.44 -17.75 9.52
N TYR A 96 2.73 -17.55 10.62
CA TYR A 96 2.31 -18.63 11.52
C TYR A 96 1.00 -19.27 11.08
N VAL A 97 0.04 -18.45 10.65
CA VAL A 97 -1.31 -18.90 10.32
C VAL A 97 -1.81 -18.12 9.10
N VAL A 98 -2.50 -18.83 8.22
CA VAL A 98 -3.41 -18.27 7.22
C VAL A 98 -4.74 -18.99 7.37
N CYS A 99 -5.82 -18.26 7.58
CA CYS A 99 -7.15 -18.82 7.80
C CYS A 99 -8.25 -17.87 7.31
N ASP A 100 -9.48 -18.36 7.25
CA ASP A 100 -10.61 -17.63 6.67
C ASP A 100 -11.44 -16.89 7.74
N SER A 101 -11.28 -17.25 9.02
CA SER A 101 -11.95 -16.59 10.15
C SER A 101 -11.04 -16.42 11.38
N VAL A 102 -11.44 -15.56 12.33
CA VAL A 102 -10.70 -15.36 13.59
C VAL A 102 -10.83 -16.60 14.49
N GLU A 103 -11.94 -17.32 14.37
CA GLU A 103 -12.27 -18.51 15.15
C GLU A 103 -11.38 -19.70 14.82
N ASP A 104 -10.83 -19.75 13.60
CA ASP A 104 -9.86 -20.77 13.18
C ASP A 104 -8.47 -20.57 13.82
N ILE A 105 -8.24 -19.43 14.47
CA ILE A 105 -6.94 -19.11 15.07
C ILE A 105 -6.78 -19.82 16.42
N ASN A 106 -5.89 -20.80 16.46
CA ASN A 106 -5.42 -21.37 17.73
C ASN A 106 -4.35 -20.47 18.38
N PHE A 107 -4.81 -19.46 19.13
CA PHE A 107 -3.94 -18.49 19.82
C PHE A 107 -2.88 -19.11 20.75
N ASN A 108 -3.11 -20.32 21.27
CA ASN A 108 -2.15 -20.99 22.16
C ASN A 108 -0.89 -21.46 21.41
N LYS A 109 -0.97 -21.63 20.09
CA LYS A 109 0.18 -22.02 19.25
C LYS A 109 1.00 -20.83 18.73
N LEU A 110 0.51 -19.60 18.92
CA LEU A 110 1.20 -18.38 18.48
C LEU A 110 2.21 -17.91 19.54
N PRO A 111 3.20 -17.08 19.18
CA PRO A 111 4.09 -16.44 20.16
C PRO A 111 3.35 -15.37 20.99
N ASP A 112 3.92 -14.96 22.12
CA ASP A 112 3.28 -14.01 23.06
C ASP A 112 2.95 -12.66 22.44
N VAL A 113 3.69 -12.26 21.41
CA VAL A 113 3.42 -11.08 20.60
C VAL A 113 3.47 -11.47 19.12
N PHE A 114 2.41 -11.16 18.39
CA PHE A 114 2.33 -11.41 16.95
C PHE A 114 1.49 -10.33 16.27
N TYR A 115 1.58 -10.26 14.94
CA TYR A 115 0.83 -9.32 14.13
C TYR A 115 -0.28 -10.06 13.39
N ILE A 116 -1.51 -9.54 13.43
CA ILE A 116 -2.66 -10.07 12.68
C ILE A 116 -3.08 -9.08 11.60
N LYS A 117 -3.33 -9.55 10.37
CA LYS A 117 -3.73 -8.69 9.24
C LYS A 117 -4.58 -9.41 8.20
N CYS A 118 -5.34 -8.67 7.41
CA CYS A 118 -5.95 -9.20 6.19
C CYS A 118 -4.98 -9.21 5.01
N ASN A 119 -5.12 -10.18 4.10
CA ASN A 119 -4.28 -10.28 2.90
C ASN A 119 -4.62 -9.28 1.78
N HIS A 120 -5.91 -8.98 1.61
CA HIS A 120 -6.50 -8.34 0.45
C HIS A 120 -6.60 -6.80 0.55
N SER A 121 -6.22 -6.22 1.69
CA SER A 121 -6.46 -4.80 1.98
C SER A 121 -5.30 -4.14 2.74
N SER A 122 -5.40 -2.82 2.88
CA SER A 122 -4.55 -2.01 3.76
C SER A 122 -5.34 -1.54 4.98
N GLY A 123 -4.64 -1.37 6.10
CA GLY A 123 -5.19 -0.84 7.36
C GLY A 123 -6.01 -1.84 8.20
N ALA A 124 -6.29 -3.05 7.68
CA ALA A 124 -6.89 -4.14 8.44
C ALA A 124 -5.78 -4.95 9.13
N ASN A 125 -5.18 -4.38 10.17
CA ASN A 125 -4.07 -4.98 10.90
C ASN A 125 -4.01 -4.55 12.37
N MET A 126 -3.47 -5.40 13.23
CA MET A 126 -3.33 -5.15 14.68
C MET A 126 -2.13 -5.91 15.25
N LEU A 127 -1.44 -5.29 16.21
CA LEU A 127 -0.51 -5.98 17.10
C LEU A 127 -1.30 -6.69 18.21
N ILE A 128 -1.02 -7.98 18.43
CA ILE A 128 -1.64 -8.77 19.49
C ILE A 128 -0.58 -9.15 20.52
N LYS A 129 -0.86 -8.82 21.78
CA LYS A 129 -0.16 -9.37 22.95
C LYS A 129 -1.09 -10.38 23.61
N LYS A 130 -0.65 -11.63 23.76
CA LYS A 130 -1.47 -12.69 24.38
C LYS A 130 -1.93 -12.34 25.79
N SER A 131 -1.12 -11.61 26.55
CA SER A 131 -1.46 -11.12 27.89
C SER A 131 -2.70 -10.22 27.92
N GLU A 132 -3.07 -9.60 26.80
CA GLU A 132 -4.22 -8.71 26.65
C GLU A 132 -5.42 -9.42 25.98
N LEU A 133 -5.29 -10.71 25.65
CA LEU A 133 -6.28 -11.46 24.87
C LEU A 133 -7.40 -12.07 25.75
N THR A 134 -8.20 -11.20 26.35
CA THR A 134 -9.40 -11.60 27.09
C THR A 134 -10.50 -12.13 26.17
N ASN A 135 -11.59 -12.67 26.73
CA ASN A 135 -12.73 -13.12 25.93
C ASN A 135 -13.39 -11.95 25.19
N GLU A 136 -13.53 -10.80 25.85
CA GLU A 136 -14.03 -9.56 25.26
C GLU A 136 -13.14 -9.13 24.10
N LYS A 137 -11.81 -9.21 24.28
CA LYS A 137 -10.87 -8.85 23.21
C LYS A 137 -10.98 -9.76 21.99
N LYS A 138 -11.20 -11.07 22.19
CA LYS A 138 -11.43 -12.01 21.09
C LYS A 138 -12.71 -11.69 20.32
N ILE A 139 -13.78 -11.27 21.01
CA ILE A 139 -15.02 -10.82 20.39
C ILE A 139 -14.77 -9.55 19.57
N GLU A 140 -14.05 -8.56 20.10
CA GLU A 140 -13.68 -7.35 19.36
C GLU A 140 -12.87 -7.66 18.09
N LEU A 141 -11.87 -8.54 18.20
CA LEU A 141 -11.04 -8.96 17.07
C LEU A 141 -11.90 -9.63 15.99
N LYS A 142 -12.78 -10.55 16.39
CA LYS A 142 -13.72 -11.20 15.50
C LYS A 142 -14.56 -10.16 14.74
N GLU A 143 -15.26 -9.28 15.45
CA GLU A 143 -16.11 -8.27 14.81
C GLU A 143 -15.34 -7.34 13.86
N TYR A 144 -14.12 -6.96 14.24
CA TYR A 144 -13.27 -6.09 13.42
C TYR A 144 -12.86 -6.79 12.12
N PHE A 145 -12.33 -8.01 12.21
CA PHE A 145 -11.83 -8.76 11.06
C PHE A 145 -12.96 -9.29 10.19
N GLU A 146 -14.10 -9.72 10.73
CA GLU A 146 -15.28 -10.07 9.93
C GLU A 146 -15.77 -8.88 9.08
N LYS A 147 -15.81 -7.67 9.67
CA LYS A 147 -16.13 -6.45 8.91
C LYS A 147 -15.09 -6.15 7.84
N ALA A 148 -13.82 -6.49 8.06
CA ALA A 148 -12.75 -6.31 7.08
C ALA A 148 -12.84 -7.33 5.94
N LEU A 149 -13.03 -8.61 6.25
CA LEU A 149 -13.15 -9.71 5.29
C LEU A 149 -14.34 -9.54 4.35
N ASN A 150 -15.44 -8.94 4.82
CA ASN A 150 -16.62 -8.65 4.00
C ASN A 150 -16.45 -7.46 3.03
N LYS A 151 -15.30 -6.76 3.04
CA LYS A 151 -15.06 -5.62 2.16
C LYS A 151 -14.21 -6.03 0.96
N ASN A 152 -14.66 -5.65 -0.23
CA ASN A 152 -13.80 -5.69 -1.41
C ASN A 152 -13.00 -4.38 -1.52
N TYR A 153 -11.68 -4.45 -1.32
CA TYR A 153 -10.79 -3.29 -1.28
C TYR A 153 -10.79 -2.47 -2.59
N TYR A 154 -11.01 -3.13 -3.73
CA TYR A 154 -11.09 -2.46 -5.04
C TYR A 154 -12.23 -1.44 -5.12
N ILE A 155 -13.35 -1.62 -4.41
CA ILE A 155 -14.51 -0.72 -4.53
C ILE A 155 -14.18 0.73 -4.15
N GLN A 156 -13.29 0.95 -3.18
CA GLN A 156 -13.02 2.31 -2.68
C GLN A 156 -12.33 3.19 -3.73
N ASN A 157 -11.46 2.61 -4.56
CA ASN A 157 -10.52 3.37 -5.39
C ASN A 157 -10.31 2.78 -6.80
N ARG A 158 -11.08 1.75 -7.15
CA ARG A 158 -10.99 0.96 -8.40
C ARG A 158 -9.59 0.43 -8.68
N GLU A 159 -8.88 0.03 -7.62
CA GLU A 159 -7.55 -0.56 -7.70
C GLU A 159 -7.65 -2.02 -8.16
N TRP A 160 -7.56 -2.23 -9.47
CA TRP A 160 -7.93 -3.49 -10.12
C TRP A 160 -7.19 -4.71 -9.56
N ALA A 161 -5.91 -4.59 -9.19
CA ALA A 161 -5.12 -5.69 -8.63
C ALA A 161 -5.78 -6.36 -7.41
N TYR A 162 -6.54 -5.61 -6.59
CA TYR A 162 -7.20 -6.13 -5.39
C TYR A 162 -8.59 -6.73 -5.64
N LYS A 163 -9.12 -6.63 -6.87
CA LYS A 163 -10.53 -6.93 -7.17
C LYS A 163 -10.93 -8.37 -6.85
N ASP A 164 -10.07 -9.32 -7.21
CA ASP A 164 -10.36 -10.75 -7.20
C ASP A 164 -9.47 -11.51 -6.19
N ILE A 165 -9.04 -10.82 -5.12
CA ILE A 165 -8.34 -11.46 -4.00
C ILE A 165 -9.38 -12.05 -3.05
N SER A 166 -9.27 -13.36 -2.75
CA SER A 166 -10.05 -14.01 -1.69
C SER A 166 -9.58 -13.50 -0.32
N PRO A 167 -10.46 -12.87 0.48
CA PRO A 167 -10.09 -12.36 1.80
C PRO A 167 -9.72 -13.47 2.77
N GLN A 168 -8.54 -13.36 3.39
CA GLN A 168 -8.03 -14.24 4.43
C GLN A 168 -7.36 -13.42 5.54
N ILE A 169 -7.23 -14.04 6.71
CA ILE A 169 -6.49 -13.54 7.86
C ILE A 169 -5.10 -14.18 7.89
N ILE A 170 -4.11 -13.38 8.24
CA ILE A 170 -2.71 -13.77 8.42
C ILE A 170 -2.33 -13.47 9.87
N CYS A 171 -1.72 -14.44 10.57
CA CYS A 171 -0.92 -14.17 11.75
C CYS A 171 0.56 -14.36 11.40
N GLU A 172 1.38 -13.36 11.68
CA GLU A 172 2.81 -13.36 11.33
C GLU A 172 3.67 -12.81 12.47
N ARG A 173 4.97 -13.03 12.36
CA ARG A 173 5.95 -12.55 13.32
C ARG A 173 5.91 -11.03 13.40
N TYR A 174 5.84 -10.52 14.63
CA TYR A 174 6.01 -9.10 14.89
C TYR A 174 7.47 -8.69 14.72
N LEU A 175 7.73 -7.79 13.78
CA LEU A 175 9.05 -7.22 13.53
C LEU A 175 9.39 -6.19 14.60
N LYS A 176 9.87 -6.66 15.75
CA LYS A 176 10.30 -5.80 16.85
C LYS A 176 11.52 -4.97 16.43
N SER A 177 11.53 -3.70 16.80
CA SER A 177 12.65 -2.80 16.55
C SER A 177 12.84 -1.87 17.75
N GLU A 178 14.08 -1.71 18.19
CA GLU A 178 14.43 -0.78 19.30
C GLU A 178 14.43 0.68 18.85
N THR A 179 14.71 0.89 17.57
CA THR A 179 14.53 2.16 16.86
C THR A 179 13.22 2.13 16.08
N PRO A 180 12.67 3.28 15.66
CA PRO A 180 11.56 3.29 14.71
C PRO A 180 11.85 2.40 13.50
N LEU A 181 10.90 1.53 13.16
CA LEU A 181 11.00 0.66 11.99
C LEU A 181 11.25 1.52 10.74
N VAL A 182 12.28 1.18 9.97
CA VAL A 182 12.55 1.83 8.68
C VAL A 182 11.77 1.08 7.61
N ASP A 183 10.97 1.81 6.84
CA ASP A 183 10.21 1.31 5.69
C ASP A 183 10.75 1.97 4.42
N LEU A 184 11.41 1.17 3.60
CA LEU A 184 12.00 1.55 2.32
C LEU A 184 11.03 1.18 1.19
N ASN A 185 10.47 2.18 0.50
CA ASN A 185 9.60 1.95 -0.64
C ASN A 185 10.29 2.30 -1.96
N PHE A 186 10.71 1.30 -2.72
CA PHE A 186 11.40 1.45 -4.00
C PHE A 186 10.39 1.58 -5.13
N PHE A 187 10.29 2.75 -5.73
CA PHE A 187 9.45 2.99 -6.90
C PHE A 187 10.19 2.57 -8.15
N CYS A 188 9.66 1.55 -8.81
CA CYS A 188 10.22 1.01 -10.03
C CYS A 188 9.27 1.22 -11.21
N PHE A 189 9.85 1.62 -12.34
CA PHE A 189 9.15 1.82 -13.60
C PHE A 189 9.81 0.96 -14.66
N ASN A 190 9.03 0.09 -15.33
CA ASN A 190 9.54 -0.88 -16.30
C ASN A 190 10.73 -1.71 -15.77
N GLY A 191 10.63 -2.19 -14.52
CA GLY A 191 11.69 -2.95 -13.86
C GLY A 191 12.92 -2.14 -13.44
N LYS A 192 12.86 -0.81 -13.45
CA LYS A 192 13.99 0.06 -13.08
C LYS A 192 13.69 0.95 -11.90
N PHE A 193 14.59 0.94 -10.91
CA PHE A 193 14.50 1.78 -9.73
C PHE A 193 14.68 3.25 -10.09
N LYS A 194 13.78 4.12 -9.60
CA LYS A 194 13.77 5.55 -9.91
C LYS A 194 13.70 6.47 -8.71
N MET A 195 13.05 6.05 -7.65
CA MET A 195 12.84 6.88 -6.46
C MET A 195 12.64 5.99 -5.24
N LEU A 196 13.18 6.40 -4.11
CA LEU A 196 13.00 5.73 -2.83
C LEU A 196 12.27 6.65 -1.85
N TYR A 197 11.21 6.14 -1.22
CA TYR A 197 10.75 6.71 0.05
C TYR A 197 11.47 6.01 1.19
N TYR A 198 12.17 6.79 2.00
CA TYR A 198 12.72 6.36 3.28
C TYR A 198 11.77 6.86 4.36
N ASN A 199 11.02 5.95 4.99
CA ASN A 199 10.06 6.31 6.02
C ASN A 199 10.50 5.75 7.38
N ILE A 200 10.21 6.50 8.44
CA ILE A 200 10.34 6.01 9.82
C ILE A 200 9.09 6.36 10.62
N GLY A 201 8.77 5.54 11.61
CA GLY A 201 7.66 5.81 12.53
C GLY A 201 6.27 5.71 11.87
N LEU A 202 6.14 4.87 10.84
CA LEU A 202 4.84 4.61 10.18
C LEU A 202 3.88 3.74 11.00
N ALA A 203 4.36 3.20 12.11
CA ALA A 203 3.57 2.42 13.05
C ALA A 203 3.71 3.01 14.45
N ASP A 204 2.61 3.08 15.21
CA ASP A 204 2.63 3.36 16.64
C ASP A 204 3.01 2.11 17.46
N ASP A 205 3.09 2.25 18.78
CA ASP A 205 3.44 1.16 19.69
C ASP A 205 2.41 0.01 19.71
N LEU A 206 1.22 0.24 19.15
CA LEU A 206 0.15 -0.76 18.96
C LEU A 206 0.17 -1.35 17.55
N GLY A 207 1.20 -1.01 16.76
CA GLY A 207 1.38 -1.47 15.39
C GLY A 207 0.34 -0.92 14.42
N ARG A 208 -0.38 0.16 14.76
CA ARG A 208 -1.34 0.83 13.88
C ARG A 208 -0.64 1.91 13.08
N HIS A 209 -1.22 2.29 11.94
CA HIS A 209 -0.65 3.33 11.11
C HIS A 209 -0.50 4.66 11.87
N SER A 210 0.70 5.22 11.83
CA SER A 210 1.06 6.51 12.44
C SER A 210 1.56 7.49 11.38
N VAL A 211 1.42 8.78 11.67
CA VAL A 211 2.04 9.85 10.87
C VAL A 211 3.53 9.85 11.21
N GLY A 212 4.30 9.15 10.40
CA GLY A 212 5.75 9.09 10.51
C GLY A 212 6.46 10.28 9.88
N HIS A 213 7.74 10.08 9.56
CA HIS A 213 8.56 11.02 8.83
C HIS A 213 9.05 10.40 7.53
N ARG A 214 9.30 11.22 6.51
CA ARG A 214 9.76 10.76 5.19
C ARG A 214 10.92 11.58 4.66
N ALA A 215 11.90 10.89 4.09
CA ALA A 215 12.81 11.44 3.09
C ALA A 215 12.51 10.82 1.72
N ILE A 216 12.74 11.57 0.65
CA ILE A 216 12.67 11.09 -0.73
C ILE A 216 14.08 11.12 -1.30
N LEU A 217 14.51 10.01 -1.88
CA LEU A 217 15.80 9.87 -2.52
C LEU A 217 15.60 9.57 -4.02
N ASP A 218 16.51 10.09 -4.84
CA ASP A 218 16.58 9.78 -6.27
C ASP A 218 17.15 8.36 -6.52
N GLN A 219 17.24 7.96 -7.79
CA GLN A 219 17.81 6.67 -8.21
C GLN A 219 19.30 6.49 -7.85
N ASN A 220 20.01 7.58 -7.56
CA ASN A 220 21.40 7.59 -7.11
C ASN A 220 21.52 7.67 -5.59
N LEU A 221 20.39 7.55 -4.87
CA LEU A 221 20.29 7.61 -3.41
C LEU A 221 20.62 9.00 -2.82
N ASN A 222 20.52 10.07 -3.62
CA ASN A 222 20.63 11.44 -3.11
C ASN A 222 19.29 11.91 -2.56
N ILE A 223 19.30 12.53 -1.37
CA ILE A 223 18.10 13.12 -0.77
C ILE A 223 17.63 14.34 -1.57
N ILE A 224 16.35 14.35 -1.94
CA ILE A 224 15.66 15.43 -2.64
C ILE A 224 15.01 16.35 -1.61
N ASP A 225 15.68 17.45 -1.26
CA ASP A 225 15.27 18.32 -0.15
C ASP A 225 13.96 19.08 -0.38
N ASN A 226 13.65 19.41 -1.62
CA ASN A 226 12.47 20.21 -1.97
C ASN A 226 11.25 19.35 -2.35
N ALA A 227 11.31 18.05 -2.10
CA ALA A 227 10.19 17.17 -2.39
C ALA A 227 9.04 17.43 -1.40
N TYR A 228 7.90 17.87 -1.91
CA TYR A 228 6.69 18.02 -1.12
C TYR A 228 6.08 16.64 -0.86
N THR A 229 5.73 16.34 0.39
CA THR A 229 5.03 15.11 0.76
C THR A 229 3.95 15.41 1.82
N GLN A 230 3.04 14.46 2.07
CA GLN A 230 2.04 14.58 3.14
C GLN A 230 2.62 14.37 4.55
N MET A 231 3.88 13.96 4.66
CA MET A 231 4.52 13.60 5.91
C MET A 231 5.55 14.66 6.29
N GLU A 232 5.84 14.75 7.59
CA GLU A 232 6.94 15.58 8.07
C GLU A 232 8.25 15.13 7.44
N ARG A 233 9.04 16.11 6.99
CA ARG A 233 10.32 15.84 6.34
C ARG A 233 11.29 15.28 7.37
N LEU A 234 11.94 14.19 7.02
CA LEU A 234 13.02 13.65 7.81
C LEU A 234 14.29 14.49 7.61
N VAL A 235 14.94 14.88 8.70
CA VAL A 235 16.26 15.54 8.65
C VAL A 235 17.32 14.56 8.13
N ARG A 236 18.29 15.06 7.37
CA ARG A 236 19.25 14.24 6.61
C ARG A 236 20.02 13.26 7.49
N GLU A 237 20.36 13.68 8.71
CA GLU A 237 21.13 12.94 9.71
C GLU A 237 20.40 11.69 10.23
N LYS A 238 19.07 11.60 10.03
CA LYS A 238 18.27 10.43 10.40
C LYS A 238 18.08 9.41 9.26
N VAL A 239 18.59 9.71 8.06
CA VAL A 239 18.59 8.76 6.94
C VAL A 239 19.86 7.93 7.01
N SER A 240 19.71 6.64 7.34
CA SER A 240 20.81 5.68 7.33
C SER A 240 20.43 4.50 6.44
N LEU A 241 21.07 4.41 5.28
CA LEU A 241 20.80 3.32 4.33
C LEU A 241 21.41 2.02 4.86
N PRO A 242 20.70 0.88 4.73
CA PRO A 242 21.24 -0.40 5.18
C PRO A 242 22.42 -0.84 4.30
N SER A 243 23.33 -1.62 4.87
CA SER A 243 24.53 -2.08 4.16
C SER A 243 24.24 -2.93 2.92
N ASN A 244 23.08 -3.59 2.86
CA ASN A 244 22.60 -4.37 1.73
C ASN A 244 21.74 -3.56 0.72
N ILE A 245 21.78 -2.23 0.75
CA ILE A 245 20.90 -1.38 -0.11
C ILE A 245 20.95 -1.75 -1.60
N GLN A 246 22.13 -2.10 -2.13
CA GLN A 246 22.28 -2.46 -3.54
C GLN A 246 21.59 -3.78 -3.90
N GLU A 247 21.57 -4.73 -2.95
CA GLU A 247 20.84 -5.99 -3.07
C GLU A 247 19.33 -5.73 -3.09
N LEU A 248 18.84 -4.81 -2.25
CA LEU A 248 17.44 -4.43 -2.21
C LEU A 248 16.99 -3.73 -3.50
N ILE A 249 17.84 -2.88 -4.09
CA ILE A 249 17.60 -2.30 -5.42
C ILE A 249 17.46 -3.42 -6.46
N ASN A 250 18.39 -4.38 -6.49
CA ASN A 250 18.32 -5.51 -7.43
C ASN A 250 17.05 -6.35 -7.23
N CYS A 251 16.66 -6.59 -5.98
CA CYS A 251 15.42 -7.27 -5.63
C CYS A 251 14.19 -6.49 -6.13
N ALA A 252 14.13 -5.19 -5.87
CA ALA A 252 13.04 -4.32 -6.33
C ALA A 252 12.93 -4.29 -7.86
N GLU A 253 14.04 -4.16 -8.58
CA GLU A 253 14.07 -4.21 -10.05
C GLU A 253 13.60 -5.57 -10.58
N THR A 254 14.05 -6.67 -9.96
CA THR A 254 13.67 -8.02 -10.37
C THR A 254 12.18 -8.28 -10.16
N LEU A 255 11.66 -7.97 -8.97
CA LEU A 255 10.26 -8.17 -8.63
C LEU A 255 9.33 -7.28 -9.45
N SER A 256 9.77 -6.08 -9.84
CA SER A 256 8.97 -5.12 -10.61
C SER A 256 9.03 -5.29 -12.13
N LYS A 257 9.98 -6.08 -12.65
CA LYS A 257 10.24 -6.27 -14.09
C LYS A 257 9.00 -6.57 -14.95
N PRO A 258 7.99 -7.35 -14.51
CA PRO A 258 6.81 -7.64 -15.31
C PRO A 258 5.79 -6.49 -15.42
N PHE A 259 6.04 -5.34 -14.78
CA PHE A 259 5.04 -4.28 -14.63
C PHE A 259 5.56 -2.93 -15.15
N PRO A 260 4.69 -2.15 -15.83
CA PRO A 260 4.97 -0.75 -16.14
C PRO A 260 5.35 0.09 -14.92
N HIS A 261 4.70 -0.17 -13.79
CA HIS A 261 5.05 0.38 -12.49
C HIS A 261 4.77 -0.63 -11.38
N ALA A 262 5.69 -0.71 -10.41
CA ALA A 262 5.46 -1.32 -9.11
C ALA A 262 6.35 -0.66 -8.05
N ARG A 263 5.78 -0.41 -6.87
CA ARG A 263 6.50 -0.02 -5.67
C ARG A 263 6.79 -1.28 -4.86
N VAL A 264 8.05 -1.53 -4.52
CA VAL A 264 8.47 -2.70 -3.74
C VAL A 264 8.96 -2.23 -2.38
N ASP A 265 8.38 -2.77 -1.31
CA ASP A 265 8.58 -2.27 0.04
C ASP A 265 9.41 -3.24 0.87
N PHE A 266 10.32 -2.72 1.70
CA PHE A 266 11.13 -3.49 2.64
C PHE A 266 11.16 -2.84 4.02
N PHE A 267 11.02 -3.66 5.04
CA PHE A 267 11.23 -3.29 6.43
C PHE A 267 12.65 -3.62 6.87
N ILE A 268 13.33 -2.66 7.50
CA ILE A 268 14.66 -2.85 8.07
C ILE A 268 14.54 -2.82 9.60
N THR A 269 15.03 -3.87 10.25
CA THR A 269 15.19 -3.96 11.71
C THR A 269 16.62 -4.29 12.07
N SER A 270 16.93 -4.30 13.37
CA SER A 270 18.21 -4.82 13.89
C SER A 270 18.42 -6.32 13.59
N GLU A 271 17.35 -7.07 13.34
CA GLU A 271 17.41 -8.51 13.05
C GLU A 271 17.58 -8.82 11.56
N GLY A 272 17.37 -7.85 10.67
CA GLY A 272 17.54 -8.05 9.23
C GLY A 272 16.59 -7.22 8.36
N THR A 273 16.49 -7.62 7.10
CA THR A 273 15.60 -7.00 6.10
C THR A 273 14.46 -7.94 5.74
N TYR A 274 13.25 -7.41 5.64
CA TYR A 274 12.04 -8.17 5.34
C TYR A 274 11.26 -7.54 4.21
N PHE A 275 10.85 -8.35 3.24
CA PHE A 275 9.89 -7.95 2.21
C PHE A 275 8.55 -7.56 2.87
N GLY A 276 8.05 -6.38 2.51
CA GLY A 276 6.77 -5.84 2.97
C GLY A 276 5.62 -6.16 2.02
N GLU A 277 5.57 -5.47 0.89
CA GLU A 277 4.53 -5.65 -0.14
C GLU A 277 4.99 -5.17 -1.53
N ILE A 278 4.21 -5.51 -2.55
CA ILE A 278 4.27 -4.87 -3.87
C ILE A 278 2.99 -4.05 -4.05
N THR A 279 3.14 -2.74 -4.27
CA THR A 279 2.02 -1.81 -4.47
C THR A 279 2.04 -1.23 -5.88
N PHE A 280 0.94 -1.40 -6.60
CA PHE A 280 0.79 -0.94 -7.99
C PHE A 280 0.24 0.46 -8.13
N TYR A 281 -0.47 0.96 -7.10
CA TYR A 281 -1.23 2.20 -7.15
C TYR A 281 -0.89 3.09 -5.94
N SER A 282 0.36 3.56 -5.87
CA SER A 282 0.82 4.36 -4.73
C SER A 282 -0.10 5.56 -4.47
N ALA A 283 -0.54 5.72 -3.22
CA ALA A 283 -1.55 6.70 -2.82
C ALA A 283 -2.85 6.67 -3.66
N SER A 284 -3.26 5.50 -4.15
CA SER A 284 -4.40 5.34 -5.07
C SER A 284 -4.21 6.13 -6.39
N GLY A 285 -2.96 6.35 -6.82
CA GLY A 285 -2.67 7.19 -7.99
C GLY A 285 -2.93 8.68 -7.77
N PHE A 286 -2.91 9.11 -6.50
CA PHE A 286 -2.92 10.50 -6.07
C PHE A 286 -1.64 10.78 -5.29
N MET A 287 -0.49 10.54 -5.92
CA MET A 287 0.78 10.84 -5.29
C MET A 287 0.88 12.33 -5.01
N TYR A 288 1.25 12.65 -3.77
CA TYR A 288 1.47 14.00 -3.29
C TYR A 288 2.93 14.34 -3.50
N LEU A 289 3.29 14.56 -4.76
CA LEU A 289 4.53 15.20 -5.16
C LEU A 289 4.13 16.53 -5.80
N LYS A 290 4.84 17.61 -5.47
CA LYS A 290 4.60 18.90 -6.12
C LYS A 290 4.85 18.73 -7.64
N PRO A 291 3.94 19.20 -8.51
CA PRO A 291 4.23 19.28 -9.94
C PRO A 291 5.55 20.00 -10.19
N GLY A 292 6.39 19.44 -11.04
CA GLY A 292 7.78 19.85 -11.25
C GLY A 292 8.64 18.69 -11.71
N GLU A 293 9.96 18.91 -11.76
CA GLU A 293 10.93 18.04 -12.41
C GLU A 293 10.77 16.55 -12.05
N LEU A 294 10.74 16.21 -10.76
CA LEU A 294 10.58 14.81 -10.31
C LEU A 294 9.23 14.20 -10.74
N TYR A 295 8.11 14.91 -10.55
CA TYR A 295 6.79 14.40 -10.90
C TYR A 295 6.67 14.14 -12.42
N ASP A 296 7.22 15.06 -13.22
CA ASP A 296 7.21 14.97 -14.67
C ASP A 296 8.16 13.88 -15.18
N GLU A 297 9.33 13.73 -14.56
CA GLU A 297 10.30 12.67 -14.86
C GLU A 297 9.72 11.28 -14.59
N LEU A 298 9.11 11.08 -13.42
CA LEU A 298 8.42 9.83 -13.10
C LEU A 298 7.26 9.58 -14.06
N GLY A 299 6.53 10.64 -14.44
CA GLY A 299 5.51 10.57 -15.48
C GLY A 299 6.06 10.07 -16.81
N LYS A 300 7.24 10.51 -17.24
CA LYS A 300 7.92 10.03 -18.46
C LYS A 300 8.40 8.58 -18.33
N CYS A 301 8.89 8.17 -17.16
CA CYS A 301 9.32 6.80 -16.90
C CYS A 301 8.14 5.80 -16.95
N PHE A 302 6.94 6.23 -16.59
CA PHE A 302 5.74 5.38 -16.61
C PHE A 302 5.18 5.23 -18.03
N VAL A 303 5.72 4.28 -18.78
CA VAL A 303 5.28 3.95 -20.14
C VAL A 303 4.12 2.97 -20.08
N ILE A 304 2.96 3.36 -20.60
CA ILE A 304 1.70 2.61 -20.59
C ILE A 304 1.00 2.67 -21.94
#